data_AF-A0AAD8EA92-F1
#
_entry.id   AF-A0AAD8EA92-F1
#
_cell.length_a   1.000
_cell.length_b   1.000
_cell.length_c   1.000
_cell.angle_alpha   90.00
_cell.angle_beta   90.00
_cell.angle_gamma   90.00
#
_symmetry.space_group_name_H-M   'P 1'
#
loop_
_entity.id
_entity.type
_entity.pdbx_description
1 polymer ?
#
loop_
_entity_poly.entity_id
_entity_poly.type
_entity_poly.pdbx_seq_one_letter_code
_entity_poly.pdbx_strand_id
1 'polypeptide(L)'
;DDVVCVGDDVVCVGGDVVCVGVFAACVDVDAVCIGDDVVCVGGDVVCVDVDAVCIGDVVVCVGGDVVCVGDDVVCVGDDVVCIGGDVVCIGVVVVCMCDVVCIGVDVVCVGAVAACVDVDAVCIGVDVVCVDVDAVCI
;
A
#
# COMPACT_ATOMS: atom_id res chain seq x y z
N ASP A 1 -15.99 -14.54 14.07
CA ASP A 1 -17.25 -14.64 13.32
C ASP A 1 -16.92 -14.18 11.93
N ASP A 2 -16.92 -15.13 11.00
CA ASP A 2 -16.38 -14.95 9.66
C ASP A 2 -17.51 -14.49 8.73
N VAL A 3 -17.28 -13.42 7.96
CA VAL A 3 -18.28 -12.87 7.04
C VAL A 3 -17.72 -12.89 5.63
N VAL A 4 -18.51 -13.43 4.70
CA VAL A 4 -18.18 -13.40 3.26
C VAL A 4 -19.31 -12.71 2.52
N CYS A 5 -18.97 -11.66 1.79
CA CYS A 5 -19.91 -10.92 0.95
C CYS A 5 -19.46 -10.95 -0.50
N VAL A 6 -20.39 -11.23 -1.40
CA VAL A 6 -20.14 -11.24 -2.85
C VAL A 6 -21.26 -10.49 -3.56
N GLY A 7 -20.91 -9.55 -4.42
CA GLY A 7 -21.83 -8.72 -5.18
C GLY A 7 -21.13 -7.53 -5.83
N ASP A 8 -21.81 -6.74 -6.66
CA ASP A 8 -21.18 -5.60 -7.33
C ASP A 8 -20.75 -4.51 -6.33
N ASP A 9 -21.62 -4.21 -5.36
CA ASP A 9 -21.37 -3.27 -4.25
C ASP A 9 -21.49 -4.02 -2.92
N VAL A 10 -20.40 -4.17 -2.18
CA VAL A 10 -20.39 -4.90 -0.90
C VAL A 10 -19.77 -4.07 0.21
N VAL A 11 -20.43 -4.09 1.37
CA VAL A 11 -19.93 -3.50 2.62
C VAL A 11 -20.10 -4.53 3.72
N CYS A 12 -19.01 -4.90 4.38
CA CYS A 12 -18.99 -5.96 5.38
C CYS A 12 -18.28 -5.49 6.64
N VAL A 13 -18.78 -5.97 7.78
CA VAL A 13 -18.30 -5.65 9.13
C VAL A 13 -18.50 -6.89 9.99
N GLY A 14 -17.54 -7.21 10.84
CA GLY A 14 -17.31 -8.52 11.44
C GLY A 14 -15.98 -8.58 12.21
N GLY A 15 -15.45 -9.80 12.38
CA GLY A 15 -14.10 -10.02 12.93
C GLY A 15 -13.12 -10.34 11.80
N ASP A 16 -13.47 -11.37 11.03
CA ASP A 16 -12.70 -11.85 9.88
C ASP A 16 -13.61 -11.75 8.65
N VAL A 17 -13.21 -10.97 7.64
CA VAL A 17 -14.11 -10.58 6.56
C VAL A 17 -13.48 -10.72 5.19
N VAL A 18 -14.25 -11.25 4.25
CA VAL A 18 -13.90 -11.32 2.83
C VAL A 18 -14.97 -10.63 2.00
N CYS A 19 -14.60 -9.55 1.32
CA CYS A 19 -15.46 -8.81 0.39
C CYS A 19 -14.99 -9.06 -1.06
N VAL A 20 -15.89 -9.49 -1.95
CA VAL A 20 -15.60 -9.65 -3.38
C VAL A 20 -16.64 -8.90 -4.20
N GLY A 21 -16.23 -7.89 -4.96
CA GLY A 21 -17.13 -7.05 -5.74
C GLY A 21 -16.44 -6.02 -6.61
N VAL A 22 -17.18 -5.29 -7.44
CA VAL A 22 -16.60 -4.16 -8.19
C VAL A 22 -16.19 -3.06 -7.20
N PHE A 23 -17.11 -2.71 -6.30
CA PHE A 23 -16.87 -1.85 -5.16
C PHE A 23 -16.93 -2.68 -3.87
N ALA A 24 -15.81 -2.81 -3.18
CA ALA A 24 -15.73 -3.59 -1.95
C ALA A 24 -15.22 -2.75 -0.77
N ALA A 25 -15.96 -2.77 0.34
CA ALA A 25 -15.53 -2.17 1.59
C ALA A 25 -15.62 -3.14 2.77
N CYS A 26 -14.53 -3.30 3.52
CA CYS A 26 -14.51 -4.08 4.76
C CYS A 26 -13.96 -3.23 5.93
N VAL A 27 -14.46 -3.43 7.15
CA VAL A 27 -14.03 -2.70 8.36
C VAL A 27 -13.96 -3.66 9.55
N ASP A 28 -12.77 -4.21 9.83
CA ASP A 28 -12.63 -5.47 10.58
C ASP A 28 -11.28 -5.63 11.30
N VAL A 29 -11.03 -6.76 11.97
CA VAL A 29 -9.66 -7.08 12.46
C VAL A 29 -8.84 -7.65 11.32
N ASP A 30 -9.38 -8.68 10.65
CA ASP A 30 -8.77 -9.30 9.48
C ASP A 30 -9.67 -9.05 8.26
N ALA A 31 -9.19 -8.25 7.29
CA ALA A 31 -9.96 -7.84 6.13
C ALA A 31 -9.30 -8.28 4.83
N VAL A 32 -10.04 -8.99 3.97
CA VAL A 32 -9.63 -9.31 2.61
C VAL A 32 -10.65 -8.73 1.63
N CYS A 33 -10.20 -7.88 0.73
CA CYS A 33 -11.04 -7.26 -0.28
C CYS A 33 -10.49 -7.55 -1.68
N ILE A 34 -11.38 -7.91 -2.61
CA ILE A 34 -11.03 -8.15 -4.00
C ILE A 34 -12.03 -7.41 -4.88
N GLY A 35 -11.55 -6.51 -5.75
CA GLY A 35 -12.43 -5.72 -6.60
C GLY A 35 -11.75 -4.83 -7.62
N ASP A 36 -12.49 -3.88 -8.18
CA ASP A 36 -11.89 -2.80 -8.97
C ASP A 36 -11.56 -1.64 -8.04
N ASP A 37 -12.54 -1.19 -7.25
CA ASP A 37 -12.44 -0.12 -6.26
C ASP A 37 -12.61 -0.68 -4.84
N VAL A 38 -11.57 -0.54 -4.01
CA VAL A 38 -11.49 -1.23 -2.73
C VAL A 38 -11.15 -0.28 -1.57
N VAL A 39 -11.89 -0.40 -0.47
CA VAL A 39 -11.58 0.30 0.80
C VAL A 39 -11.59 -0.67 1.96
N CYS A 40 -10.45 -0.91 2.58
CA CYS A 40 -10.35 -1.86 3.69
C CYS A 40 -9.72 -1.20 4.90
N VAL A 41 -10.34 -1.36 6.05
CA VAL A 41 -9.84 -0.83 7.32
C VAL A 41 -9.77 -1.95 8.33
N GLY A 42 -8.62 -2.19 8.94
CA GLY A 42 -8.50 -3.20 9.99
C GLY A 42 -7.16 -3.30 10.68
N GLY A 43 -6.90 -4.42 11.35
CA GLY A 43 -5.57 -4.74 11.89
C GLY A 43 -4.70 -5.32 10.79
N ASP A 44 -5.12 -6.46 10.24
CA ASP A 44 -4.48 -7.13 9.11
C ASP A 44 -5.35 -6.95 7.84
N VAL A 45 -4.80 -6.32 6.82
CA VAL A 45 -5.54 -5.94 5.60
C VAL A 45 -4.87 -6.48 4.35
N VAL A 46 -5.65 -7.15 3.50
CA VAL A 46 -5.23 -7.61 2.18
C VAL A 46 -6.18 -7.10 1.09
N CYS A 47 -5.64 -6.39 0.12
CA CYS A 47 -6.40 -5.82 -1.00
C CYS A 47 -5.83 -6.31 -2.34
N VAL A 48 -6.70 -6.76 -3.24
CA VAL A 48 -6.35 -7.08 -4.64
C VAL A 48 -7.31 -6.35 -5.56
N ASP A 49 -6.80 -5.40 -6.32
CA ASP A 49 -7.65 -4.34 -6.87
C ASP A 49 -7.10 -3.66 -8.13
N VAL A 50 -7.86 -2.70 -8.67
CA VAL A 50 -7.35 -1.68 -9.58
C VAL A 50 -7.00 -0.43 -8.79
N ASP A 51 -7.93 0.02 -7.94
CA ASP A 51 -7.81 1.19 -7.07
C ASP A 51 -8.08 0.79 -5.60
N ALA A 52 -7.12 1.02 -4.70
CA ALA A 52 -7.26 0.69 -3.28
C ALA A 52 -6.94 1.83 -2.32
N VAL A 53 -7.71 1.85 -1.22
CA VAL A 53 -7.35 2.54 0.02
C VAL A 53 -7.41 1.55 1.18
N CYS A 54 -6.25 1.20 1.71
CA CYS A 54 -6.13 0.18 2.74
C CYS A 54 -5.42 0.74 3.98
N ILE A 55 -6.05 0.58 5.14
CA ILE A 55 -5.61 1.17 6.41
C ILE A 55 -5.56 0.07 7.47
N GLY A 56 -4.40 -0.17 8.07
CA GLY A 56 -4.29 -1.08 9.20
C GLY A 56 -2.91 -1.14 9.83
N ASP A 57 -2.69 -2.08 10.76
CA ASP A 57 -1.38 -2.28 11.36
C ASP A 57 -0.45 -3.00 10.35
N VAL A 58 -0.96 -4.06 9.70
CA VAL A 58 -0.30 -4.79 8.62
C VAL A 58 -1.14 -4.67 7.34
N VAL A 59 -0.55 -4.16 6.28
CA VAL A 59 -1.26 -3.89 5.01
C VAL A 59 -0.51 -4.54 3.84
N VAL A 60 -1.23 -5.34 3.05
CA VAL A 60 -0.75 -5.89 1.79
C VAL A 60 -1.71 -5.52 0.68
N CYS A 61 -1.24 -4.77 -0.31
CA CYS A 61 -2.08 -4.34 -1.43
C CYS A 61 -1.42 -4.62 -2.77
N VAL A 62 -2.21 -5.09 -3.72
CA VAL A 62 -1.75 -5.37 -5.08
C VAL A 62 -2.78 -4.81 -6.06
N GLY A 63 -2.41 -3.79 -6.82
CA GLY A 63 -3.32 -3.16 -7.77
C GLY A 63 -2.67 -2.19 -8.74
N GLY A 64 -3.45 -1.31 -9.36
CA GLY A 64 -2.96 -0.23 -10.22
C GLY A 64 -2.57 0.97 -9.37
N ASP A 65 -3.57 1.64 -8.79
CA ASP A 65 -3.42 2.82 -7.93
C ASP A 65 -3.69 2.44 -6.48
N VAL A 66 -2.66 2.49 -5.64
CA VAL A 66 -2.74 1.91 -4.30
C VAL A 66 -2.33 2.94 -3.24
N VAL A 67 -3.20 3.16 -2.26
CA VAL A 67 -2.92 3.97 -1.07
C VAL A 67 -2.98 3.10 0.18
N CYS A 68 -1.84 2.98 0.86
CA CYS A 68 -1.67 2.15 2.04
C CYS A 68 -1.26 2.99 3.25
N VAL A 69 -1.90 2.77 4.40
CA VAL A 69 -1.52 3.40 5.67
C VAL A 69 -1.39 2.32 6.74
N GLY A 70 -0.20 2.17 7.32
CA GLY A 70 0.02 1.19 8.39
C GLY A 70 1.42 1.11 8.95
N ASP A 71 1.62 0.32 9.99
CA ASP A 71 2.95 0.16 10.60
C ASP A 71 3.86 -0.71 9.71
N ASP A 72 3.33 -1.85 9.23
CA ASP A 72 3.99 -2.77 8.29
C ASP A 72 3.23 -2.79 6.95
N VAL A 73 3.84 -2.27 5.88
CA VAL A 73 3.14 -2.09 4.59
C VAL A 73 3.90 -2.73 3.44
N VAL A 74 3.21 -3.53 2.62
CA VAL A 74 3.71 -4.06 1.35
C VAL A 74 2.73 -3.73 0.23
N CYS A 75 3.10 -2.83 -0.68
CA CYS A 75 2.21 -2.42 -1.76
C CYS A 75 2.89 -2.58 -3.13
N VAL A 76 2.16 -3.16 -4.07
CA VAL A 76 2.64 -3.42 -5.44
C VAL A 76 1.62 -2.86 -6.42
N GLY A 77 2.04 -1.93 -7.27
CA GLY A 77 1.17 -1.37 -8.29
C GLY A 77 1.86 -0.43 -9.26
N ASP A 78 1.10 0.25 -10.12
CA ASP A 78 1.67 1.23 -11.04
C ASP A 78 1.93 2.55 -10.30
N ASP A 79 0.94 3.06 -9.57
CA ASP A 79 1.02 4.26 -8.74
C ASP A 79 0.79 3.88 -7.27
N VAL A 80 1.81 4.04 -6.42
CA VAL A 80 1.78 3.55 -5.04
C VAL A 80 2.08 4.67 -4.06
N VAL A 81 1.20 4.86 -3.08
CA VAL A 81 1.38 5.79 -1.96
C VAL A 81 1.32 5.02 -0.65
N CYS A 82 2.40 5.08 0.13
CA CYS A 82 2.52 4.35 1.39
C CYS A 82 2.86 5.31 2.54
N ILE A 83 2.17 5.19 3.66
CA ILE A 83 2.42 5.97 4.87
C ILE A 83 2.53 5.01 6.05
N GLY A 84 3.61 5.07 6.83
CA GLY A 84 3.82 4.05 7.83
C GLY A 84 5.11 4.07 8.63
N GLY A 85 5.42 2.92 9.21
CA GLY A 85 6.71 2.62 9.84
C GLY A 85 7.64 1.94 8.85
N ASP A 86 7.51 0.62 8.73
CA ASP A 86 8.30 -0.28 7.89
C ASP A 86 7.55 -0.59 6.59
N VAL A 87 8.07 -0.10 5.46
CA VAL A 87 7.31 -0.09 4.21
C VAL A 87 8.12 -0.61 3.03
N VAL A 88 7.50 -1.48 2.22
CA VAL A 88 8.04 -1.97 0.95
C VAL A 88 7.05 -1.66 -0.17
N CYS A 89 7.43 -0.76 -1.07
CA CYS A 89 6.55 -0.35 -2.17
C CYS A 89 7.24 -0.57 -3.53
N ILE A 90 6.53 -1.23 -4.44
CA ILE A 90 7.04 -1.60 -5.78
C ILE A 90 6.08 -1.02 -6.81
N GLY A 91 6.58 -0.18 -7.72
CA GLY A 91 5.75 0.34 -8.78
C GLY A 91 6.44 1.21 -9.81
N VAL A 92 5.67 1.85 -10.69
CA VAL A 92 6.24 2.81 -11.65
C VAL A 92 6.48 4.12 -10.94
N VAL A 93 5.46 4.64 -10.25
CA VAL A 93 5.51 5.84 -9.43
C VAL A 93 5.28 5.43 -7.98
N VAL A 94 6.22 5.77 -7.10
CA VAL A 94 6.14 5.39 -5.68
C VAL A 94 6.35 6.62 -4.81
N VAL A 95 5.43 6.86 -3.88
CA VAL A 95 5.55 7.91 -2.86
C VAL A 95 5.47 7.27 -1.48
N CYS A 96 6.49 7.44 -0.66
CA CYS A 96 6.54 6.88 0.69
C CYS A 96 6.90 7.92 1.74
N MET A 97 6.24 7.86 2.91
CA MET A 97 6.44 8.78 4.03
C MET A 97 6.90 8.05 5.31
N CYS A 98 7.93 7.19 5.20
CA CYS A 98 8.25 6.17 6.20
C CYS A 98 9.73 5.73 6.13
N ASP A 99 10.12 4.79 6.99
CA ASP A 99 11.36 4.03 6.83
C ASP A 99 11.14 2.91 5.79
N VAL A 100 11.81 3.00 4.64
CA VAL A 100 11.29 2.35 3.40
C VAL A 100 12.33 1.61 2.57
N VAL A 101 11.82 0.62 1.84
CA VAL A 101 12.41 0.10 0.60
C VAL A 101 11.45 0.39 -0.54
N CYS A 102 11.88 1.20 -1.51
CA CYS A 102 11.08 1.56 -2.67
C CYS A 102 11.77 1.08 -3.94
N ILE A 103 11.03 0.42 -4.82
CA ILE A 103 11.54 -0.10 -6.09
C ILE A 103 10.64 0.45 -7.20
N GLY A 104 11.19 1.22 -8.13
CA GLY A 104 10.37 1.76 -9.20
C GLY A 104 11.09 2.54 -10.28
N VAL A 105 10.35 3.38 -11.00
CA VAL A 105 10.93 4.28 -12.01
C VAL A 105 11.06 5.66 -11.41
N ASP A 106 9.95 6.23 -10.93
CA ASP A 106 9.88 7.54 -10.29
C ASP A 106 9.56 7.34 -8.80
N VAL A 107 10.52 7.60 -7.92
CA VAL A 107 10.32 7.39 -6.47
C VAL A 107 10.53 8.68 -5.69
N VAL A 108 9.60 8.94 -4.77
CA VAL A 108 9.70 10.02 -3.78
C VAL A 108 9.60 9.41 -2.38
N CYS A 109 10.70 9.44 -1.63
CA CYS A 109 10.74 8.95 -0.26
C CYS A 109 10.97 10.11 0.71
N VAL A 110 10.22 10.17 1.79
CA VAL A 110 10.42 11.11 2.89
C VAL A 110 10.42 10.34 4.20
N GLY A 111 11.58 10.20 4.84
CA GLY A 111 11.72 9.32 6.00
C GLY A 111 13.07 9.46 6.69
N ALA A 112 13.29 8.73 7.77
CA ALA A 112 14.62 8.72 8.38
C ALA A 112 15.55 7.79 7.58
N VAL A 113 15.05 6.62 7.17
CA VAL A 113 15.75 5.58 6.44
C VAL A 113 15.06 5.30 5.11
N ALA A 114 15.77 5.38 3.99
CA ALA A 114 15.19 5.03 2.69
C ALA A 114 16.19 4.27 1.82
N ALA A 115 15.78 3.12 1.28
CA ALA A 115 16.48 2.40 0.23
C ALA A 115 15.67 2.47 -1.06
N CYS A 116 16.12 3.29 -2.01
CA CYS A 116 15.48 3.55 -3.29
C CYS A 116 16.26 2.77 -4.37
N VAL A 117 15.60 1.89 -5.14
CA VAL A 117 16.16 1.22 -6.33
C VAL A 117 15.31 1.59 -7.54
N ASP A 118 15.78 2.56 -8.31
CA ASP A 118 14.89 3.34 -9.15
C ASP A 118 15.58 4.26 -10.14
N VAL A 119 14.99 4.45 -11.32
CA VAL A 119 15.60 5.27 -12.38
C VAL A 119 15.77 6.73 -11.94
N ASP A 120 14.72 7.32 -11.35
CA ASP A 120 14.60 8.71 -10.92
C ASP A 120 14.13 8.78 -9.46
N ALA A 121 15.00 9.24 -8.55
CA ALA A 121 14.77 9.24 -7.09
C ALA A 121 14.78 10.64 -6.49
N VAL A 122 13.82 10.95 -5.62
CA VAL A 122 13.91 12.06 -4.65
C VAL A 122 13.71 11.49 -3.25
N CYS A 123 14.80 11.29 -2.52
CA CYS A 123 14.76 10.69 -1.20
C CYS A 123 15.23 11.73 -0.14
N ILE A 124 14.36 12.13 0.78
CA ILE A 124 14.61 13.15 1.81
C ILE A 124 14.70 12.44 3.16
N GLY A 125 15.88 12.49 3.80
CA GLY A 125 16.12 11.75 5.03
C GLY A 125 17.56 11.80 5.55
N VAL A 126 17.80 11.18 6.69
CA VAL A 126 19.14 11.16 7.31
C VAL A 126 19.99 9.97 6.86
N ASP A 127 19.36 8.84 6.54
CA ASP A 127 20.01 7.59 6.12
C ASP A 127 19.39 7.07 4.82
N VAL A 128 19.85 7.62 3.70
CA VAL A 128 19.30 7.31 2.37
C VAL A 128 20.34 6.57 1.51
N VAL A 129 19.88 5.48 0.86
CA VAL A 129 20.62 4.74 -0.15
C VAL A 129 19.80 4.75 -1.42
N CYS A 130 20.25 5.52 -2.41
CA CYS A 130 19.68 5.53 -3.74
C CYS A 130 20.58 4.71 -4.68
N VAL A 131 20.06 3.68 -5.35
CA VAL A 131 20.81 2.79 -6.24
C VAL A 131 20.31 2.98 -7.66
N ASP A 132 20.81 4.00 -8.37
CA ASP A 132 20.67 4.19 -9.82
C ASP A 132 21.20 5.58 -10.26
N VAL A 133 20.90 6.00 -11.49
CA VAL A 133 21.63 7.06 -12.21
C VAL A 133 21.17 8.47 -11.82
N ASP A 134 19.87 8.68 -11.61
CA ASP A 134 19.27 10.01 -11.42
C ASP A 134 18.61 10.16 -10.04
N ALA A 135 19.42 9.97 -8.99
CA ALA A 135 18.98 10.11 -7.61
C ALA A 135 19.38 11.42 -6.94
N VAL A 136 18.43 12.07 -6.28
CA VAL A 136 18.61 13.23 -5.41
C VAL A 136 18.28 12.81 -3.97
N CYS A 137 19.32 12.63 -3.15
CA CYS A 137 19.17 12.29 -1.74
C CYS A 137 19.52 13.56 -0.89
N ILE A 138 18.57 14.07 -0.09
CA ILE A 138 18.69 15.32 0.73
C ILE A 138 18.59 15.00 2.21
#